data_AF-A0A7J2TMX7-F1
#
_entry.id   AF-A0A7J2TMX7-F1
#
_cell.length_a   1.000
_cell.length_b   1.000
_cell.length_c   1.000
_cell.angle_alpha   90.00
_cell.angle_beta   90.00
_cell.angle_gamma   90.00
#
_symmetry.space_group_name_H-M   'P 1'
#
loop_
_entity.id
_entity.type
_entity.pdbx_description
1 polymer ?
#
loop_
_entity_poly.entity_id
_entity_poly.type
_entity_poly.pdbx_seq_one_letter_code
_entity_poly.pdbx_strand_id
1 'polypeptide(L)'
;MKLVKAVLFCFLILVSVCRVSVVAEIVNTGVVGEPVAAESFDNGIIVFSTSEFSVGFDLNGDGDTSDYVIRYYNVSSGITTNTTVVGENPAIGGSIIAFTTYEGYIGEDLNNDTDTNDYILRYYDVVSGITENTGEFGLEPVVDNGIIVFFVAEDWLDKDLNGDGNKADRFIWYYNVSSGMTFNATTISGTYPSKCGDNIAFVTWESWDNVDLNNDGDTTDSIVRYYNMSAGTIANTEAVGYEPQSMATL
;
A
#
# COMPACT_ATOMS: atom_id res chain seq x y z
N MET A 1 -47.53 -50.09 -6.27
CA MET A 1 -47.54 -48.92 -5.36
C MET A 1 -46.90 -49.24 -3.99
N LYS A 2 -45.71 -49.87 -3.98
CA LYS A 2 -44.94 -50.20 -2.75
C LYS A 2 -43.43 -49.91 -2.87
N LEU A 3 -43.01 -49.20 -3.93
CA LEU A 3 -41.59 -48.89 -4.18
C LEU A 3 -41.24 -47.40 -3.98
N VAL A 4 -42.23 -46.53 -3.72
CA VAL A 4 -42.02 -45.08 -3.60
C VAL A 4 -41.86 -44.62 -2.14
N LYS A 5 -42.15 -45.48 -1.15
CA LYS A 5 -42.04 -45.12 0.29
C LYS A 5 -40.71 -45.50 0.94
N ALA A 6 -39.84 -46.27 0.27
CA ALA A 6 -38.53 -46.64 0.82
C ALA A 6 -37.42 -45.62 0.46
N VAL A 7 -37.65 -44.75 -0.52
CA VAL A 7 -36.68 -43.70 -0.91
C VAL A 7 -36.80 -42.46 -0.01
N LEU A 8 -37.88 -42.34 0.76
CA LEU A 8 -38.13 -41.18 1.64
C LEU A 8 -37.58 -41.34 3.07
N PHE A 9 -36.86 -42.44 3.37
CA PHE A 9 -36.26 -42.66 4.70
C PHE A 9 -34.72 -42.65 4.70
N CYS A 10 -34.08 -42.63 3.52
CA CYS A 10 -32.61 -42.49 3.42
C CYS A 10 -32.12 -41.06 3.19
N PHE A 11 -33.01 -40.07 3.14
CA PHE A 11 -32.65 -38.65 3.01
C PHE A 11 -32.82 -37.85 4.33
N LEU A 12 -33.04 -38.53 5.45
CA LEU A 12 -33.21 -37.88 6.76
C LEU A 12 -32.07 -38.17 7.76
N ILE A 13 -30.99 -38.82 7.32
CA ILE A 13 -29.80 -39.09 8.16
C ILE A 13 -28.54 -38.88 7.32
N LEU A 14 -28.29 -37.65 6.86
CA LEU A 14 -26.94 -37.18 6.50
C LEU A 14 -26.89 -35.68 6.14
N VAL A 15 -27.85 -34.87 6.59
CA VAL A 15 -27.58 -33.42 6.75
C VAL A 15 -26.95 -33.24 8.13
N SER A 16 -25.77 -33.85 8.31
CA SER A 16 -24.84 -33.39 9.32
C SER A 16 -24.42 -32.01 8.82
N VAL A 17 -25.05 -30.98 9.36
CA VAL A 17 -24.60 -29.60 9.21
C VAL A 17 -23.23 -29.60 9.89
N CYS A 18 -22.19 -29.91 9.13
CA CYS A 18 -20.82 -29.68 9.52
C CYS A 18 -20.70 -28.17 9.65
N ARG A 19 -21.01 -27.65 10.83
CA ARG A 19 -20.64 -26.30 11.20
C ARG A 19 -19.12 -26.34 11.32
N VAL A 20 -18.44 -26.03 10.23
CA VAL A 20 -17.05 -25.62 10.27
C VAL A 20 -17.07 -24.27 10.96
N SER A 21 -16.97 -24.28 12.28
CA SER A 21 -16.60 -23.10 13.03
C SER A 21 -15.13 -22.87 12.73
N VAL A 22 -14.82 -21.93 11.84
CA VAL A 22 -13.48 -21.37 11.75
C VAL A 22 -13.28 -20.64 13.08
N VAL A 23 -12.54 -21.26 13.99
CA VAL A 23 -12.05 -20.57 15.18
C VAL A 23 -10.84 -19.81 14.71
N ALA A 24 -10.99 -18.49 14.50
CA ALA A 24 -9.84 -17.62 14.33
C ALA A 24 -9.11 -17.54 15.68
N GLU A 25 -7.91 -18.10 15.74
CA GLU A 25 -7.02 -17.93 16.88
C GLU A 25 -6.18 -16.68 16.65
N ILE A 26 -6.17 -15.78 17.64
CA ILE A 26 -5.28 -14.62 17.62
C ILE A 26 -3.88 -15.11 18.00
N VAL A 27 -2.94 -15.01 17.07
CA VAL A 27 -1.54 -15.36 17.29
C VAL A 27 -0.74 -14.10 17.59
N ASN A 28 -0.09 -14.04 18.75
CA ASN A 28 0.90 -13.02 19.04
C ASN A 28 2.25 -13.47 18.49
N THR A 29 2.78 -12.76 17.50
CA THR A 29 4.08 -13.06 16.87
C THR A 29 5.27 -12.79 17.78
N GLY A 30 5.09 -11.96 18.83
CA GLY A 30 6.17 -11.46 19.69
C GLY A 30 7.10 -10.45 19.00
N VAL A 31 6.73 -10.01 17.79
CA VAL A 31 7.52 -9.10 16.97
C VAL A 31 6.99 -7.68 17.14
N VAL A 32 7.88 -6.75 17.48
CA VAL A 32 7.58 -5.32 17.48
C VAL A 32 7.58 -4.83 16.04
N GLY A 33 6.53 -4.11 15.66
CA GLY A 33 6.40 -3.43 14.38
C GLY A 33 5.43 -2.27 14.53
N GLU A 34 5.59 -1.25 13.69
CA GLU A 34 4.69 -0.11 13.64
C GLU A 34 3.47 -0.42 12.77
N PRO A 35 2.30 0.17 13.07
CA PRO A 35 1.13 0.05 12.21
C PRO A 35 1.42 0.68 10.85
N VAL A 36 0.87 0.06 9.80
CA VAL A 36 0.96 0.55 8.43
C VAL A 36 -0.44 0.73 7.86
N ALA A 37 -0.66 1.84 7.15
CA ALA A 37 -1.94 2.14 6.51
C ALA A 37 -2.18 1.35 5.21
N ALA A 38 -1.11 0.78 4.65
CA ALA A 38 -1.10 0.09 3.37
C ALA A 38 -1.30 -1.43 3.49
N GLU A 39 -1.44 -2.08 2.33
CA GLU A 39 -1.53 -3.53 2.19
C GLU A 39 -0.25 -4.21 2.65
N SER A 40 -0.28 -4.78 3.86
CA SER A 40 0.89 -5.29 4.57
C SER A 40 0.99 -6.80 4.64
N PHE A 41 0.10 -7.51 3.94
CA PHE A 41 0.07 -8.96 3.91
C PHE A 41 -0.15 -9.49 2.50
N ASP A 42 0.81 -10.28 2.02
CA ASP A 42 0.66 -11.04 0.79
C ASP A 42 1.50 -12.33 0.86
N ASN A 43 1.00 -13.41 0.25
CA ASN A 43 1.69 -14.70 0.14
C ASN A 43 2.28 -15.25 1.46
N GLY A 44 1.58 -15.03 2.58
CA GLY A 44 2.01 -15.49 3.90
C GLY A 44 3.16 -14.68 4.51
N ILE A 45 3.43 -13.49 3.98
CA ILE A 45 4.41 -12.54 4.50
C ILE A 45 3.66 -11.33 5.05
N ILE A 46 3.94 -10.99 6.30
CA ILE A 46 3.51 -9.71 6.91
C ILE A 46 4.70 -8.77 6.85
N VAL A 47 4.55 -7.59 6.26
CA VAL A 47 5.58 -6.55 6.23
C VAL A 47 5.26 -5.42 7.20
N PHE A 48 6.29 -4.85 7.81
CA PHE A 48 6.19 -3.76 8.78
C PHE A 48 7.54 -3.04 8.87
N SER A 49 7.54 -1.80 9.37
CA SER A 49 8.76 -1.15 9.84
C SER A 49 8.90 -1.37 11.35
N THR A 50 10.13 -1.30 11.87
CA THR A 50 10.41 -1.36 13.31
C THR A 50 11.27 -0.17 13.68
N SER A 51 10.80 0.65 14.63
CA SER A 51 11.66 1.65 15.26
C SER A 51 12.75 0.94 16.06
N GLU A 52 14.00 1.26 15.76
CA GLU A 52 15.17 0.78 16.50
C GLU A 52 15.13 1.22 17.96
N PHE A 53 14.67 2.45 18.22
CA PHE A 53 14.43 2.96 19.56
C PHE A 53 13.45 2.09 20.34
N SER A 54 12.34 1.68 19.72
CA SER A 54 11.31 0.85 20.35
C SER A 54 11.83 -0.53 20.76
N VAL A 55 12.79 -1.09 20.02
CA VAL A 55 13.41 -2.38 20.35
C VAL A 55 14.71 -2.25 21.16
N GLY A 56 15.32 -1.07 21.20
CA GLY A 56 16.59 -0.80 21.88
C GLY A 56 17.80 -1.45 21.20
N PHE A 57 17.71 -1.68 19.88
CA PHE A 57 18.76 -2.29 19.06
C PHE A 57 18.94 -1.50 17.78
N ASP A 58 20.20 -1.28 17.43
CA ASP A 58 20.66 -0.88 16.10
C ASP A 58 20.44 -2.07 15.14
N LEU A 59 19.39 -1.97 14.32
CA LEU A 59 18.94 -3.01 13.38
C LEU A 59 19.62 -2.85 12.01
N ASN A 60 19.97 -1.63 11.59
CA ASN A 60 20.62 -1.36 10.31
C ASN A 60 22.16 -1.40 10.39
N GLY A 61 22.74 -1.31 11.60
CA GLY A 61 24.16 -1.37 11.90
C GLY A 61 24.92 -0.05 11.73
N ASP A 62 24.24 1.10 11.70
CA ASP A 62 24.86 2.40 11.46
C ASP A 62 25.39 3.11 12.72
N GLY A 63 25.12 2.54 13.89
CA GLY A 63 25.62 3.00 15.17
C GLY A 63 24.70 3.96 15.92
N ASP A 64 23.48 4.21 15.45
CA ASP A 64 22.43 4.82 16.26
C ASP A 64 21.18 3.94 16.40
N THR A 65 20.07 4.52 16.86
CA THR A 65 18.81 3.79 17.10
C THR A 65 17.60 4.64 16.72
N SER A 66 17.78 5.62 15.84
CA SER A 66 16.75 6.58 15.48
C SER A 66 15.94 6.15 14.26
N ASP A 67 16.34 5.07 13.60
CA ASP A 67 15.74 4.63 12.36
C ASP A 67 14.49 3.76 12.52
N TYR A 68 13.73 3.74 11.44
CA TYR A 68 12.75 2.70 11.14
C TYR A 68 13.34 1.74 10.14
N VAL A 69 13.37 0.46 10.47
CA VAL A 69 13.94 -0.58 9.60
C VAL A 69 12.83 -1.49 9.07
N ILE A 70 12.83 -1.71 7.75
CA ILE A 70 11.89 -2.60 7.07
C ILE A 70 12.16 -4.04 7.48
N ARG A 71 11.10 -4.75 7.85
CA ARG A 71 11.17 -6.15 8.30
C ARG A 71 9.95 -6.90 7.79
N TYR A 72 10.08 -8.21 7.72
CA TYR A 72 8.95 -9.04 7.38
C TYR A 72 8.92 -10.34 8.18
N TYR A 73 7.70 -10.81 8.46
CA TYR A 73 7.43 -12.03 9.19
C TYR A 73 6.81 -13.05 8.24
N ASN A 74 7.46 -14.20 8.09
CA ASN A 74 6.92 -15.31 7.33
C ASN A 74 6.01 -16.14 8.25
N VAL A 75 4.71 -16.14 7.96
CA VAL A 75 3.69 -16.80 8.78
C VAL A 75 3.89 -18.31 8.85
N SER A 76 4.38 -18.93 7.77
CA SER A 76 4.54 -20.39 7.71
C SER A 76 5.74 -20.90 8.53
N SER A 77 6.85 -20.16 8.53
CA SER A 77 8.06 -20.54 9.26
C SER A 77 8.13 -19.92 10.65
N GLY A 78 7.35 -18.87 10.92
CA GLY A 78 7.42 -18.08 12.14
C GLY A 78 8.71 -17.27 12.27
N ILE A 79 9.43 -17.06 11.17
CA ILE A 79 10.72 -16.37 11.15
C ILE A 79 10.50 -14.90 10.77
N THR A 80 11.09 -13.99 11.55
CA THR A 80 11.23 -12.59 11.19
C THR A 80 12.58 -12.36 10.49
N THR A 81 12.53 -11.78 9.31
CA THR A 81 13.74 -11.29 8.62
C THR A 81 13.94 -9.81 8.91
N ASN A 82 15.17 -9.45 9.26
CA ASN A 82 15.64 -8.07 9.27
C ASN A 82 16.27 -7.76 7.91
N THR A 83 15.76 -6.78 7.16
CA THR A 83 16.35 -6.42 5.87
C THR A 83 17.56 -5.51 6.02
N THR A 84 17.75 -4.90 7.20
CA THR A 84 18.71 -3.82 7.49
C THR A 84 18.49 -2.56 6.66
N VAL A 85 17.33 -2.42 6.01
CA VAL A 85 17.01 -1.29 5.15
C VAL A 85 16.19 -0.27 5.93
N VAL A 86 16.66 0.97 5.99
CA VAL A 86 15.92 2.09 6.57
C VAL A 86 14.74 2.46 5.68
N GLY A 87 13.54 2.53 6.26
CA GLY A 87 12.33 2.91 5.56
C GLY A 87 11.07 2.85 6.41
N GLU A 88 10.02 3.47 5.89
CA GLU A 88 8.71 3.63 6.52
C GLU A 88 7.58 3.29 5.54
N ASN A 89 6.37 3.11 6.09
CA ASN A 89 5.14 2.84 5.34
C ASN A 89 5.24 1.69 4.32
N PRO A 90 5.77 0.50 4.70
CA PRO A 90 5.89 -0.58 3.74
C PRO A 90 4.54 -1.17 3.31
N ALA A 91 4.48 -1.57 2.05
CA ALA A 91 3.43 -2.38 1.45
C ALA A 91 4.05 -3.55 0.68
N ILE A 92 3.31 -4.66 0.55
CA ILE A 92 3.81 -5.87 -0.14
C ILE A 92 2.83 -6.35 -1.22
N GLY A 93 3.40 -6.74 -2.37
CA GLY A 93 2.68 -7.32 -3.49
C GLY A 93 3.60 -8.23 -4.30
N GLY A 94 3.27 -9.52 -4.36
CA GLY A 94 4.16 -10.57 -4.83
C GLY A 94 5.40 -10.69 -3.94
N SER A 95 6.59 -10.52 -4.53
CA SER A 95 7.86 -10.48 -3.78
C SER A 95 8.37 -9.07 -3.50
N ILE A 96 7.66 -8.04 -3.96
CA ILE A 96 8.11 -6.66 -3.85
C ILE A 96 7.53 -6.04 -2.58
N ILE A 97 8.41 -5.54 -1.73
CA ILE A 97 8.09 -4.65 -0.63
C ILE A 97 8.41 -3.23 -1.08
N ALA A 98 7.39 -2.40 -1.27
CA ALA A 98 7.56 -0.97 -1.57
C ALA A 98 7.50 -0.16 -0.27
N PHE A 99 8.34 0.86 -0.13
CA PHE A 99 8.43 1.69 1.06
C PHE A 99 9.07 3.05 0.73
N THR A 100 9.03 3.97 1.68
CA THR A 100 9.69 5.28 1.55
C THR A 100 10.90 5.36 2.47
N THR A 101 12.01 5.91 1.99
CA THR A 101 13.16 6.26 2.82
C THR A 101 13.29 7.76 2.89
N TYR A 102 13.34 8.31 4.10
CA TYR A 102 13.79 9.68 4.29
C TYR A 102 15.30 9.75 4.12
N GLU A 103 15.78 10.51 3.14
CA GLU A 103 17.20 10.64 2.79
C GLU A 103 18.07 11.06 3.98
N GLY A 104 17.55 11.96 4.81
CA GLY A 104 18.25 12.45 5.99
C GLY A 104 18.52 11.38 7.06
N TYR A 105 17.79 10.26 7.06
CA TYR A 105 18.09 9.14 7.95
C TYR A 105 19.34 8.38 7.52
N ILE A 106 19.57 8.23 6.22
CA ILE A 106 20.73 7.50 5.70
C ILE A 106 21.89 8.41 5.26
N GLY A 107 21.66 9.73 5.25
CA GLY A 107 22.67 10.71 4.83
C GLY A 107 23.05 10.62 3.35
N GLU A 108 22.15 10.15 2.50
CA GLU A 108 22.34 9.98 1.06
C GLU A 108 21.29 10.78 0.28
N ASP A 109 21.73 11.45 -0.78
CA ASP A 109 20.88 12.06 -1.80
C ASP A 109 20.51 10.96 -2.82
N LEU A 110 19.32 10.39 -2.66
CA LEU A 110 18.79 9.27 -3.44
C LEU A 110 18.20 9.73 -4.77
N ASN A 111 17.70 10.96 -4.88
CA ASN A 111 17.07 11.48 -6.10
C ASN A 111 18.04 12.33 -6.98
N ASN A 112 19.23 12.65 -6.47
CA ASN A 112 20.27 13.49 -7.06
C ASN A 112 19.86 14.95 -7.29
N ASP A 113 19.02 15.51 -6.42
CA ASP A 113 18.59 16.92 -6.51
C ASP A 113 19.37 17.88 -5.61
N THR A 114 20.41 17.38 -4.94
CA THR A 114 21.32 18.12 -4.05
C THR A 114 20.74 18.53 -2.70
N ASP A 115 19.59 17.98 -2.33
CA ASP A 115 19.06 18.03 -0.98
C ASP A 115 18.95 16.61 -0.38
N THR A 116 18.68 16.53 0.94
CA THR A 116 18.53 15.24 1.64
C THR A 116 17.31 15.27 2.55
N ASN A 117 16.33 16.12 2.24
CA ASN A 117 15.14 16.32 3.04
C ASN A 117 13.91 15.69 2.35
N ASP A 118 14.13 14.63 1.59
CA ASP A 118 13.09 13.99 0.80
C ASP A 118 12.75 12.59 1.25
N TYR A 119 11.51 12.22 0.96
CA TYR A 119 11.03 10.85 1.07
C TYR A 119 11.04 10.20 -0.31
N ILE A 120 11.99 9.31 -0.51
CA ILE A 120 12.22 8.66 -1.79
C ILE A 120 11.66 7.25 -1.78
N LEU A 121 10.93 6.93 -2.84
CA LEU A 121 10.36 5.62 -3.06
C LEU A 121 11.45 4.59 -3.36
N ARG A 122 11.43 3.49 -2.63
CA ARG A 122 12.33 2.36 -2.81
C ARG A 122 11.56 1.06 -2.77
N TYR A 123 12.20 -0.01 -3.22
CA TYR A 123 11.63 -1.33 -3.05
C TYR A 123 12.68 -2.39 -2.71
N TYR A 124 12.25 -3.40 -1.97
CA TYR A 124 13.03 -4.57 -1.59
C TYR A 124 12.38 -5.79 -2.22
N ASP A 125 13.15 -6.55 -3.00
CA ASP A 125 12.70 -7.83 -3.54
C ASP A 125 13.06 -8.96 -2.57
N VAL A 126 12.04 -9.58 -1.98
CA VAL A 126 12.17 -10.68 -1.02
C VAL A 126 12.90 -11.89 -1.60
N VAL A 127 12.82 -12.11 -2.91
CA VAL A 127 13.44 -13.28 -3.56
C VAL A 127 14.95 -13.09 -3.71
N SER A 128 15.38 -11.92 -4.22
CA SER A 128 16.80 -11.62 -4.43
C SER A 128 17.50 -11.07 -3.19
N GLY A 129 16.74 -10.49 -2.25
CA GLY A 129 17.26 -9.78 -1.10
C GLY A 129 17.89 -8.43 -1.44
N ILE A 130 17.60 -7.89 -2.63
CA ILE A 130 18.16 -6.64 -3.14
C ILE A 130 17.19 -5.50 -2.87
N THR A 131 17.76 -4.35 -2.48
CA THR A 131 17.04 -3.07 -2.40
C THR A 131 17.38 -2.22 -3.60
N GLU A 132 16.37 -1.65 -4.23
CA GLU A 132 16.49 -0.79 -5.39
C GLU A 132 15.93 0.59 -5.06
N ASN A 133 16.60 1.62 -5.59
CA ASN A 133 16.18 3.01 -5.48
C ASN A 133 15.46 3.41 -6.76
N THR A 134 14.27 4.01 -6.65
CA THR A 134 13.54 4.48 -7.83
C THR A 134 13.97 5.89 -8.23
N GLY A 135 14.50 6.69 -7.30
CA GLY A 135 14.77 8.12 -7.47
C GLY A 135 13.50 8.97 -7.53
N GLU A 136 12.32 8.39 -7.26
CA GLU A 136 11.05 9.09 -7.32
C GLU A 136 10.62 9.55 -5.92
N PHE A 137 10.14 10.79 -5.84
CA PHE A 137 9.38 11.28 -4.70
C PHE A 137 8.04 10.56 -4.62
N GLY A 138 7.66 10.13 -3.43
CA GLY A 138 6.33 9.58 -3.21
C GLY A 138 6.09 9.18 -1.77
N LEU A 139 4.83 9.25 -1.34
CA LEU A 139 4.38 8.75 -0.05
C LEU A 139 3.30 7.67 -0.21
N GLU A 140 3.13 6.91 0.87
CA GLU A 140 2.13 5.85 1.02
C GLU A 140 2.09 4.88 -0.16
N PRO A 141 3.22 4.20 -0.45
CA PRO A 141 3.26 3.27 -1.57
C PRO A 141 2.34 2.08 -1.29
N VAL A 142 1.66 1.66 -2.34
CA VAL A 142 0.99 0.36 -2.44
C VAL A 142 1.53 -0.37 -3.66
N VAL A 143 1.52 -1.69 -3.65
CA VAL A 143 2.12 -2.47 -4.74
C VAL A 143 1.28 -3.69 -5.06
N ASP A 144 1.02 -3.88 -6.34
CA ASP A 144 0.42 -5.12 -6.84
C ASP A 144 0.81 -5.32 -8.31
N ASN A 145 1.12 -6.57 -8.66
CA ASN A 145 1.58 -6.99 -9.97
C ASN A 145 2.82 -6.21 -10.47
N GLY A 146 3.77 -5.90 -9.56
CA GLY A 146 5.01 -5.19 -9.90
C GLY A 146 4.82 -3.72 -10.28
N ILE A 147 3.64 -3.16 -10.00
CA ILE A 147 3.34 -1.74 -10.13
C ILE A 147 3.26 -1.15 -8.72
N ILE A 148 4.14 -0.20 -8.43
CA ILE A 148 4.11 0.57 -7.18
C ILE A 148 3.33 1.85 -7.45
N VAL A 149 2.23 2.05 -6.75
CA VAL A 149 1.42 3.26 -6.81
C VAL A 149 1.69 4.09 -5.57
N PHE A 150 1.79 5.40 -5.72
CA PHE A 150 2.08 6.34 -4.66
C PHE A 150 1.42 7.67 -4.98
N PHE A 151 1.33 8.56 -4.00
CA PHE A 151 0.97 9.94 -4.28
C PHE A 151 2.17 10.87 -4.13
N VAL A 152 2.17 11.94 -4.92
CA VAL A 152 3.14 13.03 -4.86
C VAL A 152 2.39 14.35 -4.67
N ALA A 153 2.96 15.27 -3.90
CA ALA A 153 2.47 16.64 -3.80
C ALA A 153 3.30 17.59 -4.67
N GLU A 154 2.64 18.59 -5.25
CA GLU A 154 3.28 19.64 -6.04
C GLU A 154 4.37 20.41 -5.28
N ASP A 155 4.10 20.75 -4.02
CA ASP A 155 5.03 21.43 -3.11
C ASP A 155 6.36 20.68 -2.97
N TRP A 156 6.35 19.34 -3.01
CA TRP A 156 7.56 18.52 -2.91
C TRP A 156 8.39 18.54 -4.19
N LEU A 157 7.74 18.75 -5.34
CA LEU A 157 8.43 18.84 -6.62
C LEU A 157 8.85 20.27 -6.96
N ASP A 158 8.51 21.24 -6.11
CA ASP A 158 8.55 22.68 -6.37
C ASP A 158 7.90 23.07 -7.72
N LYS A 159 6.84 22.37 -8.10
CA LYS A 159 6.18 22.52 -9.41
C LYS A 159 4.67 22.69 -9.23
N ASP A 160 4.10 23.57 -10.03
CA ASP A 160 2.66 23.64 -10.27
C ASP A 160 2.36 22.71 -11.47
N LEU A 161 1.88 21.51 -11.18
CA LEU A 161 1.65 20.43 -12.15
C LEU A 161 0.34 20.62 -12.91
N ASN A 162 -0.71 21.12 -12.26
CA ASN A 162 -2.02 21.35 -12.89
C ASN A 162 -2.20 22.78 -13.47
N GLY A 163 -1.31 23.71 -13.12
CA GLY A 163 -1.29 25.09 -13.61
C GLY A 163 -2.30 26.02 -12.94
N ASP A 164 -2.83 25.68 -11.76
CA ASP A 164 -3.85 26.46 -11.08
C ASP A 164 -3.27 27.50 -10.09
N GLY A 165 -1.95 27.47 -9.88
CA GLY A 165 -1.21 28.37 -8.99
C GLY A 165 -1.26 27.99 -7.51
N ASN A 166 -1.89 26.88 -7.16
CA ASN A 166 -1.74 26.16 -5.90
C ASN A 166 -0.57 25.16 -6.03
N LYS A 167 0.03 24.74 -4.92
CA LYS A 167 1.04 23.68 -4.87
C LYS A 167 0.72 22.61 -3.80
N ALA A 168 -0.45 22.71 -3.19
CA ALA A 168 -0.91 21.74 -2.21
C ALA A 168 -1.54 20.50 -2.86
N ASP A 169 -1.70 20.49 -4.20
CA ASP A 169 -2.38 19.41 -4.89
C ASP A 169 -1.54 18.14 -4.90
N ARG A 170 -2.26 17.02 -4.88
CA ARG A 170 -1.68 15.68 -4.80
C ARG A 170 -2.10 14.87 -6.00
N PHE A 171 -1.18 14.12 -6.56
CA PHE A 171 -1.39 13.31 -7.75
C PHE A 171 -0.98 11.87 -7.50
N ILE A 172 -1.77 10.95 -8.05
CA ILE A 172 -1.45 9.53 -8.04
C ILE A 172 -0.53 9.21 -9.22
N TRP A 173 0.68 8.77 -8.91
CA TRP A 173 1.67 8.29 -9.87
C TRP A 173 1.91 6.80 -9.67
N TYR A 174 2.53 6.15 -10.66
CA TYR A 174 2.95 4.76 -10.48
C TYR A 174 4.25 4.42 -11.18
N TYR A 175 5.05 3.58 -10.54
CA TYR A 175 6.33 3.06 -10.99
C TYR A 175 6.20 1.59 -11.39
N ASN A 176 6.70 1.23 -12.57
CA ASN A 176 6.75 -0.15 -13.02
C ASN A 176 8.13 -0.74 -12.72
N VAL A 177 8.18 -1.71 -11.79
CA VAL A 177 9.41 -2.37 -11.34
C VAL A 177 10.16 -3.04 -12.49
N SER A 178 9.44 -3.64 -13.43
CA SER A 178 10.06 -4.40 -14.52
C SER A 178 10.71 -3.52 -15.60
N SER A 179 10.14 -2.35 -15.87
CA SER A 179 10.66 -1.42 -16.88
C SER A 179 11.50 -0.29 -16.31
N GLY A 180 11.43 -0.06 -14.99
CA GLY A 180 12.04 1.08 -14.32
C GLY A 180 11.46 2.43 -14.74
N MET A 181 10.20 2.44 -15.20
CA MET A 181 9.55 3.65 -15.72
C MET A 181 8.45 4.13 -14.80
N THR A 182 8.39 5.44 -14.61
CA THR A 182 7.34 6.14 -13.88
C THR A 182 6.30 6.69 -14.84
N PHE A 183 5.03 6.50 -14.50
CA PHE A 183 3.92 7.22 -15.07
C PHE A 183 3.51 8.34 -14.12
N ASN A 184 3.63 9.57 -14.59
CA ASN A 184 3.53 10.79 -13.79
C ASN A 184 2.48 11.76 -14.36
N ALA A 185 1.25 11.26 -14.58
CA ALA A 185 0.18 12.09 -15.11
C ALA A 185 -0.38 13.05 -14.05
N THR A 186 -0.66 14.29 -14.49
CA THR A 186 -1.30 15.33 -13.68
C THR A 186 -2.83 15.24 -13.71
N THR A 187 -3.38 14.21 -14.36
CA THR A 187 -4.84 14.02 -14.51
C THR A 187 -5.47 13.26 -13.35
N ILE A 188 -4.68 12.61 -12.50
CA ILE A 188 -5.17 11.77 -11.39
C ILE A 188 -4.96 12.51 -10.07
N SER A 189 -5.73 13.58 -9.84
CA SER A 189 -5.73 14.30 -8.55
C SER A 189 -6.27 13.38 -7.44
N GLY A 190 -5.44 13.04 -6.46
CA GLY A 190 -5.77 12.07 -5.43
C GLY A 190 -4.68 11.77 -4.41
N THR A 191 -5.07 11.08 -3.34
CA THR A 191 -4.19 10.58 -2.25
C THR A 191 -4.77 9.28 -1.68
N TYR A 192 -4.07 8.64 -0.72
CA TYR A 192 -4.42 7.34 -0.14
C TYR A 192 -4.71 6.25 -1.20
N PRO A 193 -3.75 5.95 -2.08
CA PRO A 193 -3.97 4.96 -3.12
C PRO A 193 -4.11 3.55 -2.55
N SER A 194 -4.90 2.72 -3.23
CA SER A 194 -4.87 1.27 -3.14
C SER A 194 -4.93 0.67 -4.54
N LYS A 195 -4.34 -0.50 -4.74
CA LYS A 195 -4.12 -1.10 -6.05
C LYS A 195 -4.58 -2.55 -6.07
N CYS A 196 -5.43 -2.90 -7.05
CA CYS A 196 -5.79 -4.29 -7.32
C CYS A 196 -6.01 -4.51 -8.82
N GLY A 197 -5.18 -5.36 -9.43
CA GLY A 197 -5.22 -5.62 -10.87
C GLY A 197 -4.97 -4.34 -11.67
N ASP A 198 -5.86 -3.98 -12.59
CA ASP A 198 -5.72 -2.75 -13.38
C ASP A 198 -6.32 -1.50 -12.70
N ASN A 199 -6.88 -1.64 -11.50
CA ASN A 199 -7.58 -0.53 -10.85
C ASN A 199 -6.74 0.05 -9.71
N ILE A 200 -6.65 1.37 -9.70
CA ILE A 200 -6.11 2.17 -8.61
C ILE A 200 -7.27 2.90 -7.97
N ALA A 201 -7.65 2.54 -6.75
CA ALA A 201 -8.58 3.32 -5.95
C ALA A 201 -7.82 4.43 -5.22
N PHE A 202 -8.43 5.59 -5.04
CA PHE A 202 -7.85 6.74 -4.35
C PHE A 202 -8.95 7.69 -3.88
N VAL A 203 -8.56 8.70 -3.11
CA VAL A 203 -9.47 9.73 -2.62
C VAL A 203 -9.12 11.07 -3.24
N THR A 204 -10.11 11.80 -3.75
CA THR A 204 -9.99 13.21 -4.12
C THR A 204 -10.79 14.04 -3.13
N TRP A 205 -10.21 15.12 -2.62
CA TRP A 205 -10.96 16.11 -1.85
C TRP A 205 -11.62 17.10 -2.78
N GLU A 206 -12.92 17.32 -2.63
CA GLU A 206 -13.68 18.28 -3.42
C GLU A 206 -13.13 19.70 -3.29
N SER A 207 -12.56 20.02 -2.12
CA SER A 207 -11.97 21.32 -1.82
C SER A 207 -10.70 21.64 -2.61
N TRP A 208 -10.05 20.65 -3.24
CA TRP A 208 -8.84 20.88 -4.04
C TRP A 208 -9.19 21.60 -5.35
N ASP A 209 -10.14 21.05 -6.10
CA ASP A 209 -10.60 21.65 -7.35
C ASP A 209 -11.82 22.59 -7.17
N ASN A 210 -12.34 22.69 -5.94
CA ASN A 210 -13.59 23.37 -5.59
C ASN A 210 -14.77 22.88 -6.46
N VAL A 211 -14.89 21.56 -6.60
CA VAL A 211 -15.91 20.85 -7.37
C VAL A 211 -16.69 19.92 -6.45
N ASP A 212 -18.01 20.07 -6.43
CA ASP A 212 -18.95 19.12 -5.81
C ASP A 212 -19.02 17.84 -6.66
N LEU A 213 -18.32 16.79 -6.23
CA LEU A 213 -18.15 15.53 -6.93
C LEU A 213 -19.29 14.55 -6.64
N ASN A 214 -19.95 14.64 -5.48
CA ASN A 214 -21.08 13.78 -5.11
C ASN A 214 -22.46 14.45 -5.31
N ASN A 215 -22.50 15.71 -5.70
CA ASN A 215 -23.69 16.56 -5.89
C ASN A 215 -24.54 16.74 -4.63
N ASP A 216 -23.91 16.78 -3.45
CA ASP A 216 -24.60 16.96 -2.18
C ASP A 216 -24.80 18.43 -1.77
N GLY A 217 -24.15 19.35 -2.49
CA GLY A 217 -24.31 20.79 -2.35
C GLY A 217 -23.20 21.50 -1.57
N ASP A 218 -22.13 20.82 -1.15
CA ASP A 218 -20.91 21.46 -0.68
C ASP A 218 -19.63 20.95 -1.39
N THR A 219 -18.45 21.30 -0.88
CA THR A 219 -17.14 20.93 -1.44
C THR A 219 -16.17 20.45 -0.37
N THR A 220 -16.70 19.89 0.72
CA THR A 220 -15.92 19.51 1.89
C THR A 220 -15.68 18.01 1.99
N ASP A 221 -16.26 17.21 1.09
CA ASP A 221 -16.13 15.78 1.14
C ASP A 221 -14.85 15.26 0.50
N SER A 222 -14.46 14.09 1.00
CA SER A 222 -13.44 13.25 0.41
C SER A 222 -14.13 12.12 -0.36
N ILE A 223 -13.99 12.10 -1.69
CA ILE A 223 -14.70 11.18 -2.56
C ILE A 223 -13.77 10.07 -3.05
N VAL A 224 -14.21 8.83 -2.88
CA VAL A 224 -13.52 7.65 -3.42
C VAL A 224 -13.69 7.62 -4.93
N ARG A 225 -12.59 7.48 -5.65
CA ARG A 225 -12.54 7.37 -7.11
C ARG A 225 -11.63 6.22 -7.48
N TYR A 226 -11.69 5.77 -8.73
CA TYR A 226 -10.70 4.83 -9.22
C TYR A 226 -10.25 5.13 -10.64
N TYR A 227 -8.97 4.87 -10.90
CA TYR A 227 -8.35 4.94 -12.22
C TYR A 227 -8.17 3.53 -12.75
N ASN A 228 -8.70 3.27 -13.94
CA ASN A 228 -8.46 2.03 -14.66
C ASN A 228 -7.28 2.20 -15.61
N MET A 229 -6.18 1.50 -15.32
CA MET A 229 -4.91 1.65 -16.03
C MET A 229 -4.96 1.19 -17.48
N SER A 230 -5.73 0.14 -17.79
CA SER A 230 -5.85 -0.38 -19.16
C SER A 230 -6.74 0.49 -20.05
N ALA A 231 -7.78 1.11 -19.49
CA ALA A 231 -8.65 2.04 -20.19
C ALA A 231 -8.09 3.47 -20.22
N GLY A 232 -7.23 3.85 -19.26
CA GLY A 232 -6.74 5.22 -19.09
C GLY A 232 -7.84 6.19 -18.63
N THR A 233 -8.80 5.71 -17.83
CA THR A 233 -9.98 6.49 -17.44
C THR A 233 -10.17 6.53 -15.93
N ILE A 234 -10.62 7.67 -15.42
CA ILE A 234 -11.05 7.83 -14.02
C ILE A 234 -12.56 7.67 -13.94
N ALA A 235 -13.03 6.91 -12.95
CA ALA A 235 -14.43 6.80 -12.58
C ALA A 235 -14.66 7.50 -11.22
N ASN A 236 -15.70 8.32 -11.16
CA ASN A 236 -16.21 8.90 -9.93
C ASN A 236 -17.23 7.95 -9.32
N THR A 237 -17.10 7.62 -8.03
CA THR A 237 -18.05 6.70 -7.37
C THR A 237 -19.15 7.44 -6.63
N GLU A 238 -19.03 8.76 -6.44
CA GLU A 238 -19.91 9.60 -5.60
C GLU A 238 -19.92 9.18 -4.12
N ALA A 239 -19.11 8.19 -3.73
CA ALA A 239 -19.06 7.70 -2.36
C ALA A 239 -18.09 8.54 -1.52
N VAL A 240 -18.61 9.13 -0.45
CA VAL A 240 -17.79 9.75 0.60
C VAL A 240 -17.02 8.66 1.34
N GLY A 241 -15.71 8.82 1.47
CA GLY A 241 -14.85 7.84 2.13
C GLY A 241 -13.40 8.29 2.19
N TYR A 242 -12.63 7.52 2.95
CA TYR A 242 -11.22 7.79 3.22
C TYR A 242 -10.45 6.46 3.19
N GLU A 243 -9.19 6.48 2.74
CA GLU A 243 -8.30 5.30 2.68
C GLU A 243 -8.96 4.04 2.09
N PRO A 244 -9.36 4.04 0.80
CA PRO A 244 -9.87 2.83 0.16
C PRO A 244 -8.82 1.74 0.22
N GLN A 245 -9.24 0.52 0.53
CA GLN A 245 -8.37 -0.66 0.61
C GLN A 245 -8.83 -1.70 -0.39
N SER A 246 -7.88 -2.38 -1.03
CA SER A 246 -8.19 -3.53 -1.85
C SER A 246 -8.27 -4.78 -0.98
N MET A 247 -8.97 -5.78 -1.48
CA MET A 247 -9.06 -7.06 -0.77
C MET A 247 -7.79 -7.85 -1.03
N ALA A 248 -7.04 -8.18 0.03
CA ALA A 248 -5.98 -9.16 -0.06
C ALA A 248 -6.54 -10.48 -0.64
N THR A 249 -5.97 -10.94 -1.75
CA THR A 249 -6.30 -12.26 -2.30
C THR A 249 -5.72 -13.33 -1.40
N LEU A 250 -6.59 -14.08 -0.71
CA LEU A 250 -6.24 -15.24 0.13
C LEU A 250 -5.75 -16.44 -0.68
#